data_AF-A0A351KFD9-F1
#
_entry.id   AF-A0A351KFD9-F1
#
_cell.length_a   1.000
_cell.length_b   1.000
_cell.length_c   1.000
_cell.angle_alpha   90.00
_cell.angle_beta   90.00
_cell.angle_gamma   90.00
#
_symmetry.space_group_name_H-M   'P 1'
#
loop_
_entity.id
_entity.type
_entity.pdbx_description
1 polymer ?
#
loop_
_entity_poly.entity_id
_entity_poly.type
_entity_poly.pdbx_seq_one_letter_code
_entity_poly.pdbx_strand_id
1 'polypeptide(L)'
;PVTIKQNDNIIKASIYLFVILNGSTAGGFKLAPGATARDGKLNLIAIKACSMVDLINFFIKMLKGEHLESNNVIYLTGDKFTIECDEKLDTDIDGEAGPTFPLDIGVERRRIKVFAP
;
A
#
# COMPACT_ATOMS: atom_id res chain seq x y z
N PRO A 1 1.51 10.99 12.28
CA PRO A 1 2.44 9.96 11.73
C PRO A 1 1.79 8.58 11.83
N VAL A 2 2.18 7.62 10.99
CA VAL A 2 1.61 6.26 11.00
C VAL A 2 2.59 5.25 11.60
N THR A 3 2.05 4.22 12.23
CA THR A 3 2.77 3.01 12.63
C THR A 3 2.27 1.84 11.80
N ILE A 4 3.16 1.24 11.01
CA ILE A 4 2.90 0.06 10.19
C ILE A 4 3.51 -1.14 10.91
N LYS A 5 2.69 -2.13 11.22
CA LYS A 5 3.12 -3.39 11.84
C LYS A 5 2.95 -4.54 10.86
N GLN A 6 3.97 -5.38 10.76
CA GLN A 6 3.96 -6.61 9.99
C GLN A 6 4.77 -7.66 10.74
N ASN A 7 4.09 -8.66 11.31
CA ASN A 7 4.71 -9.61 12.24
C ASN A 7 5.45 -8.85 13.36
N ASP A 8 6.74 -9.13 13.57
CA ASP A 8 7.58 -8.43 14.56
C ASP A 8 8.19 -7.11 14.03
N ASN A 9 7.99 -6.78 12.75
CA ASN A 9 8.51 -5.55 12.17
C ASN A 9 7.55 -4.37 12.44
N ILE A 10 8.09 -3.30 13.02
CA ILE A 10 7.34 -2.08 13.33
C ILE A 10 8.05 -0.90 12.67
N ILE A 11 7.36 -0.23 11.76
CA ILE A 11 7.85 0.96 11.06
C ILE A 11 7.00 2.15 11.47
N LYS A 12 7.64 3.17 12.04
CA LYS A 12 7.02 4.46 12.32
C LYS A 12 7.50 5.49 11.29
N ALA A 13 6.57 6.15 10.60
CA ALA A 13 6.91 7.11 9.58
C ALA A 13 5.86 8.22 9.43
N SER A 14 6.30 9.42 9.08
CA SER A 14 5.42 10.43 8.49
C SER A 14 5.31 10.15 6.99
N ILE A 15 4.09 10.06 6.50
CA ILE A 15 3.79 9.69 5.10
C ILE A 15 2.79 10.68 4.50
N TYR A 16 2.79 10.81 3.18
CA TYR A 16 1.76 11.54 2.45
C TYR A 16 0.55 10.65 2.12
N LEU A 17 0.79 9.39 1.80
CA LEU A 17 -0.23 8.43 1.37
C LEU A 17 0.29 7.01 1.58
N PHE A 18 -0.61 6.07 1.84
CA PHE A 18 -0.35 4.64 1.64
C PHE A 18 -1.47 4.00 0.82
N VAL A 19 -1.13 2.93 0.12
CA VAL A 19 -2.07 2.09 -0.64
C VAL A 19 -1.70 0.64 -0.35
N ILE A 20 -2.71 -0.21 -0.16
CA ILE A 20 -2.54 -1.66 0.03
C ILE A 20 -3.27 -2.37 -1.10
N LEU A 21 -2.52 -3.16 -1.88
CA LEU A 21 -3.00 -3.73 -3.14
C LEU A 21 -2.97 -5.26 -3.09
N ASN A 22 -4.08 -5.87 -3.50
CA ASN A 22 -4.15 -7.31 -3.82
C ASN A 22 -3.71 -7.57 -5.28
N GLY A 23 -3.97 -6.62 -6.18
CA GLY A 23 -3.54 -6.65 -7.58
C GLY A 23 -2.35 -5.73 -7.87
N SER A 24 -1.97 -5.59 -9.14
CA SER A 24 -0.83 -4.75 -9.54
C SER A 24 -1.18 -3.31 -9.91
N THR A 25 -2.47 -2.98 -9.95
CA THR A 25 -2.96 -1.71 -10.50
C THR A 25 -3.98 -1.04 -9.57
N ALA A 26 -3.95 0.30 -9.53
CA ALA A 26 -5.04 1.13 -9.00
C ALA A 26 -5.09 2.46 -9.76
N GLY A 27 -6.29 3.00 -9.97
CA GLY A 27 -6.48 4.28 -10.68
C GLY A 27 -5.93 4.32 -12.11
N GLY A 28 -5.81 3.17 -12.79
CA GLY A 28 -5.21 3.06 -14.12
C GLY A 28 -3.67 2.98 -14.13
N PHE A 29 -3.00 3.07 -12.98
CA PHE A 29 -1.55 2.98 -12.86
C PHE A 29 -1.12 1.61 -12.34
N LYS A 30 0.02 1.11 -12.84
CA LYS A 30 0.65 -0.11 -12.35
C LYS A 30 1.53 0.17 -11.13
N LEU A 31 0.90 0.37 -9.98
CA LEU A 31 1.56 0.75 -8.73
C LEU A 31 2.39 -0.38 -8.10
N ALA A 32 1.97 -1.64 -8.24
CA ALA A 32 2.72 -2.78 -7.72
C ALA A 32 3.02 -3.78 -8.85
N PRO A 33 4.04 -3.53 -9.71
CA PRO A 33 4.19 -4.27 -10.96
C PRO A 33 4.30 -5.80 -10.84
N GLY A 34 4.80 -6.29 -9.70
CA GLY A 34 4.93 -7.72 -9.38
C GLY A 34 3.78 -8.32 -8.56
N ALA A 35 2.78 -7.53 -8.16
CA ALA A 35 1.69 -8.01 -7.32
C ALA A 35 0.72 -8.92 -8.09
N THR A 36 0.22 -9.94 -7.39
CA THR A 36 -0.76 -10.89 -7.93
C THR A 36 -1.74 -11.30 -6.85
N ALA A 37 -3.03 -11.33 -7.15
CA ALA A 37 -4.06 -11.75 -6.19
C ALA A 37 -4.03 -13.26 -5.87
N ARG A 38 -3.10 -14.02 -6.46
CA ARG A 38 -3.03 -15.48 -6.39
C ARG A 38 -1.99 -16.01 -5.40
N ASP A 39 -1.03 -15.18 -4.98
CA ASP A 39 0.08 -15.60 -4.12
C ASP A 39 -0.26 -15.58 -2.62
N GLY A 40 -1.44 -15.07 -2.27
CA GLY A 40 -1.89 -14.95 -0.90
C GLY A 40 -1.23 -13.80 -0.14
N LYS A 41 -0.73 -12.77 -0.84
CA LYS A 41 -0.10 -11.58 -0.25
C LYS A 41 -0.77 -10.30 -0.74
N LEU A 42 -0.65 -9.27 0.09
CA LEU A 42 -0.91 -7.87 -0.22
C LEU A 42 0.41 -7.13 -0.36
N ASN A 43 0.35 -6.02 -1.10
CA ASN A 43 1.47 -5.14 -1.38
C ASN A 43 1.15 -3.77 -0.78
N LEU A 44 1.85 -3.42 0.30
CA LEU A 44 1.74 -2.12 0.96
C LEU A 44 2.79 -1.20 0.37
N ILE A 45 2.35 -0.06 -0.15
CA ILE A 45 3.20 1.02 -0.65
C ILE A 45 2.85 2.28 0.13
N ALA A 46 3.80 2.85 0.85
CA ALA A 46 3.62 4.15 1.51
C ALA A 46 4.68 5.16 1.06
N ILE A 47 4.25 6.36 0.73
CA ILE A 47 5.12 7.46 0.29
C ILE A 47 5.49 8.28 1.54
N LYS A 48 6.75 8.24 1.94
CA LYS A 48 7.27 9.03 3.07
C LYS A 48 7.12 10.52 2.79
N ALA A 49 6.88 11.29 3.84
CA ALA A 49 6.93 12.75 3.75
C ALA A 49 8.34 13.18 3.29
N CYS A 50 8.42 13.87 2.15
CA CYS A 50 9.66 14.28 1.49
C CYS A 50 9.49 15.66 0.82
N SER A 51 10.56 16.20 0.23
CA SER A 51 10.48 17.50 -0.46
C SER A 51 9.59 17.45 -1.71
N MET A 52 9.11 18.60 -2.20
CA MET A 52 8.33 18.66 -3.45
C MET A 52 9.11 18.16 -4.67
N VAL A 53 10.43 18.39 -4.70
CA VAL A 53 11.30 17.89 -5.77
C VAL A 53 11.36 16.36 -5.76
N ASP A 54 11.49 15.77 -4.56
CA ASP A 54 11.48 14.31 -4.39
C ASP A 54 10.14 13.69 -4.81
N LEU A 55 9.03 14.38 -4.49
CA LEU A 55 7.70 13.94 -4.86
C LEU A 55 7.52 13.91 -6.38
N ILE A 56 7.94 14.97 -7.10
CA ILE A 56 7.91 15.01 -8.57
C ILE A 56 8.76 13.87 -9.16
N ASN A 57 9.97 13.67 -8.64
CA ASN A 57 10.84 12.58 -9.07
C ASN A 57 10.20 11.19 -8.83
N PHE A 58 9.52 11.02 -7.70
CA PHE A 58 8.75 9.80 -7.42
C PHE A 58 7.65 9.58 -8.47
N PHE A 59 6.86 10.60 -8.81
CA PHE A 59 5.82 10.49 -9.84
C PHE A 59 6.39 10.08 -11.21
N ILE A 60 7.53 10.66 -11.63
CA ILE A 60 8.19 10.28 -12.89
C ILE A 60 8.61 8.81 -12.87
N LYS A 61 9.21 8.34 -11.76
CA LYS A 61 9.56 6.93 -11.59
C LYS A 61 8.33 6.02 -11.56
N MET A 62 7.22 6.49 -11.01
CA MET A 62 5.96 5.74 -10.96
C MET A 62 5.40 5.50 -12.36
N LEU A 63 5.42 6.52 -13.23
CA LEU A 63 5.03 6.39 -14.64
C LEU A 63 5.90 5.38 -15.41
N LYS A 64 7.18 5.23 -15.02
CA LYS A 64 8.10 4.23 -15.58
C LYS A 64 8.00 2.85 -14.91
N GLY A 65 7.29 2.73 -13.78
CA GLY A 65 7.23 1.50 -12.98
C GLY A 65 8.45 1.24 -12.08
N GLU A 66 9.34 2.22 -11.89
CA GLU A 66 10.62 2.11 -11.15
C GLU A 66 10.57 2.71 -9.73
N HIS A 67 9.40 3.14 -9.29
CA HIS A 67 9.24 3.90 -8.04
C HIS A 67 9.48 3.09 -6.75
N LEU A 68 9.31 1.77 -6.79
CA LEU A 68 9.42 0.91 -5.61
C LEU A 68 10.85 0.85 -5.03
N GLU A 69 11.87 1.18 -5.82
CA GLU A 69 13.27 1.24 -5.39
C GLU A 69 13.64 2.58 -4.74
N SER A 70 12.70 3.52 -4.62
CA SER A 70 12.94 4.84 -4.05
C SER A 70 13.10 4.78 -2.53
N ASN A 71 14.11 5.47 -1.99
CA ASN A 71 14.30 5.64 -0.54
C ASN A 71 13.10 6.31 0.17
N ASN A 72 12.30 7.06 -0.60
CA ASN A 72 11.09 7.74 -0.12
C ASN A 72 9.86 6.83 -0.11
N VAL A 73 10.02 5.54 -0.42
CA VAL A 73 8.93 4.56 -0.43
C VAL A 73 9.18 3.52 0.66
N ILE A 74 8.11 3.16 1.37
CA ILE A 74 8.05 1.94 2.18
C ILE A 74 7.29 0.94 1.33
N TYR A 75 7.95 -0.13 0.92
CA TYR A 75 7.35 -1.22 0.16
C TYR A 75 7.44 -2.51 0.95
N LEU A 76 6.29 -3.09 1.32
CA LEU A 76 6.19 -4.34 2.07
C LEU A 76 5.25 -5.30 1.35
N THR A 77 5.56 -6.59 1.44
CA THR A 77 4.66 -7.66 0.97
C THR A 77 4.37 -8.63 2.11
N GLY A 78 3.11 -9.03 2.27
CA GLY A 78 2.70 -9.89 3.38
C GLY A 78 1.22 -10.21 3.35
N ASP A 79 0.78 -11.12 4.20
CA ASP A 79 -0.62 -11.56 4.29
C ASP A 79 -1.39 -10.92 5.46
N LYS A 80 -0.70 -10.15 6.31
CA LYS A 80 -1.31 -9.37 7.40
C LYS A 80 -0.54 -8.09 7.67
N PHE A 81 -1.26 -7.00 7.87
CA PHE A 81 -0.75 -5.71 8.30
C PHE A 81 -1.68 -5.12 9.38
N THR A 82 -1.09 -4.40 10.33
CA THR A 82 -1.83 -3.53 11.24
C THR A 82 -1.31 -2.10 11.07
N ILE A 83 -2.20 -1.16 10.77
CA ILE A 83 -1.85 0.26 10.60
C ILE A 83 -2.52 1.05 11.72
N GLU A 84 -1.71 1.82 12.44
CA GLU A 84 -2.16 2.70 13.53
C GLU A 84 -1.82 4.14 13.20
N CYS A 85 -2.75 5.04 13.48
CA CYS A 85 -2.53 6.48 13.38
C CYS A 85 -3.38 7.18 14.44
N ASP A 86 -2.78 8.14 15.15
CA ASP A 86 -3.48 8.93 16.16
C ASP A 86 -4.29 10.08 15.54
N GLU A 87 -4.06 10.37 14.25
CA GLU A 87 -4.75 11.40 13.49
C GLU A 87 -6.01 10.82 12.82
N LYS A 88 -7.06 11.64 12.72
CA LYS A 88 -8.25 11.28 11.94
C LYS A 88 -7.91 11.37 10.45
N LEU A 89 -7.47 10.25 9.89
CA LEU A 89 -7.30 10.04 8.47
C LEU A 89 -8.48 9.25 7.94
N ASP A 90 -9.07 9.74 6.86
CA ASP A 90 -10.08 8.99 6.12
C ASP A 90 -9.40 7.86 5.33
N THR A 91 -10.11 6.74 5.20
CA THR A 91 -9.66 5.61 4.40
C THR A 91 -10.70 5.30 3.33
N ASP A 92 -10.25 4.61 2.30
CA ASP A 92 -11.07 4.21 1.16
C ASP A 92 -10.75 2.74 0.83
N ILE A 93 -11.79 1.97 0.54
CA ILE A 93 -11.71 0.61 0.01
C ILE A 93 -12.43 0.59 -1.34
N ASP A 94 -11.67 0.42 -2.42
CA ASP A 94 -12.16 0.30 -3.80
C ASP A 94 -13.14 1.43 -4.25
N GLY A 95 -13.03 2.63 -3.68
CA GLY A 95 -13.83 3.81 -3.99
C GLY A 95 -14.96 4.10 -3.00
N GLU A 96 -15.10 3.30 -1.94
CA GLU A 96 -16.07 3.48 -0.87
C GLU A 96 -15.40 3.85 0.47
N ALA A 97 -16.12 4.61 1.30
CA ALA A 97 -15.62 5.01 2.61
C ALA A 97 -15.20 3.80 3.45
N GLY A 98 -13.92 3.76 3.82
CA GLY A 98 -13.33 2.68 4.59
C GLY A 98 -13.45 2.87 6.11
N PRO A 99 -12.97 1.89 6.89
CA PRO A 99 -12.97 1.95 8.33
C PRO A 99 -11.96 2.98 8.87
N THR A 100 -12.20 3.45 10.09
CA THR A 100 -11.24 4.29 10.83
C THR A 100 -10.13 3.46 11.46
N PHE A 101 -9.02 4.11 11.82
CA PHE A 101 -7.90 3.46 12.51
C PHE A 101 -8.29 2.93 13.92
N PRO A 102 -7.65 1.84 14.39
CA PRO A 102 -6.61 1.06 13.71
C PRO A 102 -7.17 0.19 12.59
N LEU A 103 -6.36 -0.04 11.55
CA LEU A 103 -6.70 -0.90 10.42
C LEU A 103 -6.02 -2.24 10.59
N ASP A 104 -6.81 -3.30 10.75
CA ASP A 104 -6.33 -4.68 10.69
C ASP A 104 -6.70 -5.29 9.34
N ILE A 105 -5.67 -5.56 8.54
CA ILE A 105 -5.83 -5.92 7.12
C ILE A 105 -5.18 -7.28 6.91
N GLY A 106 -5.93 -8.22 6.33
CA GLY A 106 -5.48 -9.59 6.14
C GLY A 106 -5.95 -10.20 4.82
N VAL A 107 -5.23 -11.23 4.38
CA VAL A 107 -5.58 -11.99 3.17
C VAL A 107 -6.45 -13.18 3.51
N GLU A 108 -7.65 -13.20 2.94
CA GLU A 108 -8.51 -14.38 2.89
C GLU A 108 -8.13 -15.25 1.67
N ARG A 109 -7.19 -16.18 1.89
CA ARG A 109 -6.58 -16.96 0.80
C ARG A 109 -7.61 -17.77 0.02
N ARG A 110 -7.68 -17.55 -1.29
CA ARG A 110 -8.55 -18.27 -2.24
C ARG A 110 -10.02 -18.28 -1.83
N ARG A 111 -10.48 -17.22 -1.16
CA ARG A 111 -11.84 -17.11 -0.62
C ARG A 111 -12.91 -17.04 -1.71
N ILE A 112 -12.56 -16.45 -2.85
CA ILE A 112 -13.48 -16.23 -3.97
C ILE A 112 -13.05 -17.10 -5.15
N LYS A 113 -14.01 -17.83 -5.74
CA LYS A 113 -13.85 -18.55 -7.01
C LYS A 113 -14.38 -17.66 -8.12
N VAL A 114 -13.53 -17.34 -9.08
CA VAL A 114 -13.86 -16.46 -10.21
C VAL A 114 -13.58 -17.22 -11.51
N PHE A 115 -14.51 -17.13 -12.46
CA PHE A 115 -14.26 -17.57 -13.82
C PHE A 115 -13.42 -16.49 -14.53
N ALA A 116 -12.23 -16.88 -15.01
CA ALA A 116 -11.33 -16.02 -15.75
C ALA A 116 -10.94 -16.72 -17.07
N PRO A 117 -10.53 -15.96 -18.11
CA PRO A 117 -10.04 -16.54 -19.37
C PRO A 117 -8.89 -17.53 -19.18
#